data_AF-K1TLA4-F1
#
_entry.id   AF-K1TLA4-F1
#
_cell.length_a   1.000
_cell.length_b   1.000
_cell.length_c   1.000
_cell.angle_alpha   90.00
_cell.angle_beta   90.00
_cell.angle_gamma   90.00
#
_symmetry.space_group_name_H-M   'P 1'
#
loop_
_entity.id
_entity.type
_entity.pdbx_description
1 polymer ?
#
loop_
_entity_poly.entity_id
_entity_poly.type
_entity_poly.pdbx_seq_one_letter_code
_entity_poly.pdbx_strand_id
1 'polypeptide(L)'
;KEHLTAHELELLTRKELDHRLARIRDVFVFCCLTGLAFADADHLRREHLSQDDEGRWWIHKPREKTSVMSRIPLLPASLEILRRYERDEACLARGRVLPTPSNQKMNAYMKEIAAVCGIDKVLTTHCASHIKSYYSLGTRELQKLSD
;
A
#
# COMPACT_ATOMS: atom_id res chain seq x y z
N LYS A 1 -2.30 11.32 -17.22
CA LYS A 1 -1.72 11.08 -15.88
C LYS A 1 -0.82 9.86 -16.01
N GLU A 2 0.43 9.95 -15.56
CA GLU A 2 1.36 8.82 -15.68
C GLU A 2 1.10 7.79 -14.61
N HIS A 3 1.04 6.53 -15.02
CA HIS A 3 0.82 5.38 -14.15
C HIS A 3 2.14 4.62 -13.96
N LEU A 4 2.29 4.01 -12.79
CA LEU A 4 3.37 3.07 -12.54
C LEU A 4 3.12 1.79 -13.33
N THR A 5 4.14 1.35 -14.05
CA THR A 5 4.19 0.01 -14.65
C THR A 5 4.45 -1.03 -13.55
N ALA A 6 4.10 -2.29 -13.83
CA ALA A 6 4.41 -3.40 -12.92
C ALA A 6 5.92 -3.51 -12.62
N HIS A 7 6.76 -3.26 -13.64
CA HIS A 7 8.21 -3.26 -13.51
C HIS A 7 8.71 -2.17 -12.56
N GLU A 8 8.21 -0.93 -12.68
CA GLU A 8 8.58 0.15 -11.77
C GLU A 8 8.14 -0.14 -10.32
N LEU A 9 6.98 -0.77 -10.12
CA LEU A 9 6.54 -1.20 -8.78
C LEU A 9 7.46 -2.30 -8.21
N GLU A 10 7.87 -3.26 -9.03
CA GLU A 10 8.79 -4.32 -8.61
C GLU A 10 10.15 -3.75 -8.24
N LEU A 11 10.69 -2.82 -9.04
CA LEU A 11 11.91 -2.07 -8.72
C LEU A 11 11.79 -1.35 -7.39
N LEU A 12 10.69 -0.62 -7.19
CA LEU A 12 10.41 0.07 -5.92
C LEU A 12 10.39 -0.90 -4.75
N THR A 13 9.70 -2.04 -4.90
CA THR A 13 9.52 -3.04 -3.84
C THR A 13 10.84 -3.69 -3.44
N ARG A 14 11.71 -3.98 -4.41
CA ARG A 14 13.00 -4.68 -4.19
C ARG A 14 14.16 -3.76 -3.83
N LYS A 15 14.05 -2.45 -4.08
CA LYS A 15 15.14 -1.51 -3.78
C LYS A 15 15.47 -1.53 -2.29
N GLU A 16 16.76 -1.70 -1.99
CA GLU A 16 17.27 -1.45 -0.64
C GLU A 16 17.23 0.04 -0.35
N LEU A 17 16.52 0.39 0.72
CA LEU A 17 16.26 1.75 1.14
C LEU A 17 16.59 1.87 2.63
N ASP A 18 16.94 3.09 3.06
CA ASP A 18 17.07 3.37 4.49
C ASP A 18 15.74 3.08 5.22
N HIS A 19 15.79 2.91 6.54
CA HIS A 19 14.60 2.55 7.33
C HIS A 19 13.43 3.55 7.16
N ARG A 20 13.72 4.85 6.97
CA ARG A 20 12.70 5.87 6.78
C ARG A 20 12.03 5.70 5.42
N LEU A 21 12.80 5.58 4.35
CA LEU A 21 12.31 5.41 2.98
C LEU A 21 11.62 4.06 2.77
N ALA A 22 12.10 2.99 3.41
CA ALA A 22 11.46 1.68 3.39
C ALA A 22 10.02 1.74 3.94
N ARG A 23 9.79 2.47 5.04
CA ARG A 23 8.44 2.69 5.59
C ARG A 23 7.52 3.38 4.60
N ILE A 24 8.04 4.40 3.92
CA ILE A 24 7.25 5.14 2.92
C ILE A 24 6.93 4.29 1.70
N ARG A 25 7.91 3.53 1.20
CA ARG A 25 7.72 2.55 0.14
C ARG A 25 6.62 1.57 0.52
N ASP A 26 6.64 1.01 1.72
CA ASP A 26 5.65 0.03 2.14
C ASP A 26 4.23 0.61 2.15
N VAL A 27 4.04 1.83 2.66
CA VAL A 27 2.74 2.52 2.61
C VAL A 27 2.31 2.79 1.17
N PHE A 28 3.24 3.21 0.31
CA PHE A 28 2.94 3.46 -1.10
C PHE A 28 2.55 2.18 -1.84
N VAL A 29 3.33 1.11 -1.69
CA VAL A 29 3.05 -0.21 -2.28
C VAL A 29 1.70 -0.73 -1.77
N PHE A 30 1.40 -0.58 -0.48
CA PHE A 30 0.10 -0.92 0.07
C PHE A 30 -1.05 -0.15 -0.63
N CYS A 31 -0.88 1.16 -0.86
CA CYS A 31 -1.86 1.95 -1.60
C CYS A 31 -2.00 1.49 -3.06
N CYS A 32 -0.90 1.12 -3.72
CA CYS A 32 -0.90 0.56 -5.08
C CYS A 32 -1.65 -0.78 -5.18
N LEU A 33 -1.47 -1.66 -4.19
CA LEU A 33 -2.12 -2.97 -4.15
C LEU A 33 -3.61 -2.88 -3.81
N THR A 34 -3.99 -1.99 -2.90
CA THR A 34 -5.37 -1.86 -2.40
C THR A 34 -6.21 -0.85 -3.20
N GLY A 35 -5.57 0.12 -3.85
CA GLY A 35 -6.25 1.26 -4.47
C GLY A 35 -6.85 2.24 -3.45
N LEU A 36 -6.45 2.16 -2.18
CA LEU A 36 -6.79 3.17 -1.19
C LEU A 36 -6.03 4.46 -1.46
N ALA A 37 -6.70 5.59 -1.24
CA ALA A 37 -5.99 6.85 -1.19
C ALA A 37 -5.13 6.89 0.08
N PHE A 38 -4.01 7.60 0.05
CA PHE A 38 -3.13 7.75 1.21
C PHE A 38 -3.84 8.30 2.45
N ALA A 39 -4.79 9.23 2.28
CA ALA A 39 -5.59 9.74 3.38
C ALA A 39 -6.47 8.66 4.03
N ASP A 40 -7.01 7.74 3.21
CA ASP A 40 -7.78 6.60 3.71
C ASP A 40 -6.85 5.57 4.38
N ALA A 41 -5.66 5.33 3.82
CA ALA A 41 -4.66 4.42 4.40
C ALA A 41 -4.08 4.95 5.72
N ASP A 42 -3.88 6.26 5.84
CA ASP A 42 -3.49 6.93 7.08
C ASP A 42 -4.50 6.61 8.20
N HIS A 43 -5.79 6.76 7.94
CA HIS A 43 -6.86 6.50 8.91
C HIS A 43 -7.35 5.05 8.92
N LEU A 44 -6.56 4.11 8.38
CA LEU A 44 -6.87 2.70 8.45
C LEU A 44 -6.58 2.17 9.86
N ARG A 45 -7.50 1.38 10.38
CA ARG A 45 -7.52 0.87 11.76
C ARG A 45 -7.84 -0.62 11.73
N ARG A 46 -7.50 -1.34 12.81
CA ARG A 46 -7.77 -2.78 12.92
C ARG A 46 -9.26 -3.11 12.75
N GLU A 47 -10.16 -2.28 13.27
CA GLU A 47 -11.62 -2.45 13.12
C GLU A 47 -12.12 -2.40 11.67
N HIS A 48 -11.35 -1.81 10.76
CA HIS A 48 -11.66 -1.79 9.34
C HIS A 48 -11.22 -3.06 8.61
N LEU A 49 -10.55 -4.00 9.30
CA LEU A 49 -10.03 -5.23 8.73
C LEU A 49 -10.87 -6.42 9.25
N SER A 50 -11.36 -7.24 8.33
CA SER A 50 -12.14 -8.44 8.68
C SER A 50 -11.84 -9.58 7.73
N GLN A 51 -12.09 -10.81 8.17
CA GLN A 51 -12.08 -11.99 7.32
C GLN A 51 -13.50 -12.37 6.91
N ASP A 52 -13.66 -12.89 5.70
CA ASP A 52 -14.90 -13.56 5.28
C ASP A 52 -14.89 -15.04 5.69
N ASP A 53 -15.98 -15.76 5.39
CA ASP A 53 -16.15 -17.18 5.72
C ASP A 53 -15.14 -18.10 5.00
N GLU A 54 -14.50 -17.60 3.93
CA GLU A 54 -13.43 -18.29 3.18
C GLU A 54 -12.03 -17.95 3.74
N GLY A 55 -11.95 -17.16 4.82
CA GLY A 55 -10.70 -16.74 5.45
C GLY A 55 -9.96 -15.62 4.71
N ARG A 56 -10.53 -15.04 3.65
CA ARG A 56 -9.92 -13.94 2.91
C ARG A 56 -10.06 -12.65 3.69
N TRP A 57 -8.99 -11.87 3.72
CA TRP A 57 -8.98 -10.57 4.41
C TRP A 57 -9.57 -9.47 3.54
N TRP A 58 -10.30 -8.56 4.18
CA TRP A 58 -10.97 -7.44 3.54
C TRP A 58 -10.74 -6.15 4.32
N ILE A 59 -10.68 -5.03 3.59
CA ILE A 59 -10.82 -3.69 4.13
C ILE A 59 -12.26 -3.23 3.94
N HIS A 60 -12.90 -2.83 5.04
CA HIS A 60 -14.19 -2.15 5.09
C HIS A 60 -13.98 -0.77 5.71
N LYS A 61 -13.86 0.27 4.88
CA LYS A 61 -13.64 1.65 5.35
C LYS A 61 -14.45 2.66 4.54
N PRO A 62 -15.25 3.54 5.17
CA PRO A 62 -15.83 4.70 4.50
C PRO A 62 -14.71 5.61 3.96
N ARG A 63 -14.79 5.99 2.68
CA ARG A 63 -13.84 6.94 2.09
C ARG A 63 -13.99 8.30 2.75
N GLU A 64 -12.88 8.94 3.08
CA GLU A 64 -12.87 10.27 3.71
C GLU A 64 -13.57 11.34 2.84
N LYS A 65 -13.46 11.21 1.50
CA LYS A 65 -13.94 12.24 0.56
C LYS A 65 -15.43 12.14 0.22
N THR A 66 -15.98 10.94 0.17
CA THR A 66 -17.33 10.69 -0.38
C THR A 66 -18.23 9.92 0.58
N SER A 67 -17.71 9.47 1.73
CA SER A 67 -18.37 8.58 2.68
C SER A 67 -18.85 7.24 2.10
N VAL A 68 -18.50 6.93 0.85
CA VAL A 68 -18.82 5.65 0.21
C VAL A 68 -17.94 4.57 0.83
N MET A 69 -18.55 3.45 1.22
CA MET A 69 -17.84 2.31 1.80
C MET A 69 -16.91 1.66 0.77
N SER A 70 -15.60 1.69 1.04
CA SER A 70 -14.63 0.86 0.33
C SER A 70 -14.69 -0.57 0.86
N ARG A 71 -14.91 -1.53 -0.05
CA ARG A 71 -14.78 -2.96 0.20
C ARG A 71 -13.66 -3.50 -0.68
N ILE A 72 -12.51 -3.80 -0.08
CA ILE A 72 -11.29 -4.11 -0.83
C ILE A 72 -10.72 -5.43 -0.32
N PRO A 73 -10.59 -6.47 -1.17
CA PRO A 73 -9.91 -7.70 -0.77
C PRO A 73 -8.41 -7.42 -0.61
N LEU A 74 -7.82 -7.94 0.46
CA LEU A 74 -6.39 -7.83 0.75
C LEU A 74 -5.64 -9.00 0.09
N LEU A 75 -4.59 -8.64 -0.65
CA LEU A 75 -3.67 -9.61 -1.24
C LEU A 75 -2.64 -10.07 -0.18
N PRO A 76 -2.02 -11.25 -0.35
CA PRO A 76 -0.95 -11.72 0.55
C PRO A 76 0.16 -10.69 0.78
N ALA A 77 0.61 -10.02 -0.29
CA ALA A 77 1.64 -8.97 -0.19
C ALA A 77 1.17 -7.74 0.61
N SER A 78 -0.12 -7.38 0.53
CA SER A 78 -0.68 -6.30 1.36
C SER A 78 -0.76 -6.69 2.83
N LEU A 79 -1.08 -7.96 3.11
CA LEU A 79 -1.11 -8.50 4.47
C LEU A 79 0.29 -8.57 5.10
N GLU A 80 1.30 -8.92 4.32
CA GLU A 80 2.68 -8.93 4.80
C GLU A 80 3.13 -7.54 5.27
N ILE A 81 2.77 -6.50 4.52
CA ILE A 81 3.04 -5.11 4.92
C ILE A 81 2.32 -4.79 6.25
N LEU A 82 1.04 -5.13 6.39
CA LEU A 82 0.30 -4.90 7.63
C LEU A 82 0.93 -5.64 8.83
N ARG A 83 1.35 -6.90 8.64
CA ARG A 83 2.01 -7.70 9.68
C ARG A 83 3.33 -7.08 10.13
N ARG A 84 4.11 -6.51 9.21
CA ARG A 84 5.39 -5.84 9.52
C ARG A 84 5.21 -4.69 10.53
N TYR A 85 4.08 -4.01 10.48
CA TYR A 85 3.78 -2.85 11.34
C TYR A 85 2.84 -3.16 12.50
N GLU A 86 2.50 -4.43 12.73
CA GLU A 86 1.53 -4.83 13.75
C GLU A 86 1.97 -4.46 15.18
N ARG A 87 3.29 -4.50 15.42
CA ARG A 87 3.92 -4.17 16.71
C ARG A 87 4.67 -2.84 16.69
N ASP A 88 4.49 -2.03 15.65
CA ASP A 88 5.15 -0.74 15.54
C ASP A 88 4.58 0.25 16.57
N GLU A 89 5.44 0.77 17.45
CA GLU A 89 5.02 1.65 18.55
C GLU A 89 4.32 2.92 18.07
N ALA A 90 4.78 3.50 16.96
CA ALA A 90 4.18 4.73 16.41
C ALA A 90 2.79 4.46 15.81
N CYS A 91 2.61 3.31 15.16
CA CYS A 91 1.30 2.84 14.71
C CYS A 91 0.33 2.62 15.87
N LEU A 92 0.78 1.88 16.90
CA LEU A 92 -0.01 1.56 18.09
C LEU A 92 -0.44 2.83 18.84
N ALA A 93 0.50 3.75 19.09
CA ALA A 93 0.22 5.01 19.78
C ALA A 93 -0.83 5.89 19.04
N ARG A 94 -0.91 5.77 17.71
CA ARG A 94 -1.89 6.50 16.88
C ARG A 94 -3.17 5.69 16.61
N GLY A 95 -3.22 4.43 17.02
CA GLY A 95 -4.28 3.48 16.68
C GLY A 95 -4.41 3.27 15.16
N ARG A 96 -3.29 3.29 14.44
CA ARG A 96 -3.19 3.09 12.98
C ARG A 96 -2.53 1.75 12.68
N VAL A 97 -2.77 1.19 11.50
CA VAL A 97 -2.14 -0.07 11.06
C VAL A 97 -0.94 0.13 10.13
N LEU A 98 -0.69 1.37 9.73
CA LEU A 98 0.41 1.74 8.83
C LEU A 98 1.12 3.02 9.32
N PRO A 99 2.44 3.12 9.08
CA PRO A 99 3.26 4.21 9.58
C PRO A 99 3.23 5.42 8.64
N THR A 100 2.05 5.99 8.44
CA THR A 100 1.86 7.05 7.46
C THR A 100 2.32 8.42 8.01
N PRO A 101 3.25 9.14 7.35
CA PRO A 101 3.62 10.51 7.70
C PRO A 101 2.56 11.52 7.21
N SER A 102 2.75 12.81 7.52
CA SER A 102 1.91 13.86 6.95
C SER A 102 2.00 13.90 5.42
N ASN A 103 0.93 14.34 4.75
CA ASN A 103 0.87 14.44 3.28
C ASN A 103 2.04 15.23 2.67
N GLN A 104 2.47 16.32 3.33
CA GLN A 104 3.62 17.11 2.87
C GLN A 104 4.92 16.29 2.88
N LYS A 105 5.16 15.56 3.98
CA LYS A 105 6.34 14.68 4.11
C LYS A 105 6.26 13.51 3.13
N MET A 106 5.08 12.93 2.94
CA MET A 106 4.84 11.87 1.95
C MET A 106 5.29 12.31 0.55
N ASN A 107 4.84 13.48 0.08
CA ASN A 107 5.22 13.97 -1.25
C ASN A 107 6.73 14.21 -1.39
N ALA A 108 7.40 14.68 -0.34
CA ALA A 108 8.85 14.84 -0.34
C ALA A 108 9.56 13.48 -0.45
N TYR A 109 9.14 12.50 0.35
CA TYR A 109 9.71 11.16 0.33
C TYR A 109 9.42 10.40 -0.97
N MET A 110 8.26 10.60 -1.59
CA MET A 110 7.94 10.00 -2.88
C MET A 110 8.87 10.51 -3.99
N LYS A 111 9.24 11.79 -3.97
CA LYS A 111 10.25 12.34 -4.89
C LYS A 111 11.63 11.75 -4.64
N GLU A 112 12.00 11.58 -3.38
CA GLU A 112 13.28 10.96 -2.99
C GLU A 112 13.35 9.49 -3.44
N ILE A 113 12.28 8.72 -3.23
CA ILE A 113 12.17 7.34 -3.68
C ILE A 113 12.26 7.26 -5.22
N ALA A 114 11.56 8.14 -5.94
CA ALA A 114 11.63 8.20 -7.40
C ALA A 114 13.07 8.43 -7.87
N ALA A 115 13.78 9.40 -7.27
CA ALA A 115 15.17 9.69 -7.58
C ALA A 115 16.11 8.51 -7.30
N VAL A 116 15.96 7.85 -6.14
CA VAL A 116 16.78 6.67 -5.76
C VAL A 116 16.52 5.47 -6.67
N CYS A 117 15.30 5.34 -7.19
CA CYS A 117 14.91 4.26 -8.09
C CYS A 117 15.17 4.57 -9.56
N GLY A 118 15.63 5.78 -9.90
CA GLY A 118 15.81 6.21 -11.29
C GLY A 118 14.50 6.31 -12.08
N ILE A 119 13.40 6.64 -11.40
CA ILE A 119 12.08 6.82 -12.02
C ILE A 119 11.91 8.31 -12.32
N ASP A 120 11.94 8.67 -13.60
CA ASP A 120 11.77 10.06 -14.07
C ASP A 120 10.35 10.61 -13.90
N LYS A 121 9.39 9.74 -13.51
CA LYS A 121 8.00 10.11 -13.31
C LYS A 121 7.78 10.71 -11.93
N VAL A 122 6.89 11.70 -11.86
CA VAL A 122 6.43 12.25 -10.57
C VAL A 122 5.51 11.22 -9.90
N LEU A 123 6.06 10.47 -8.96
CA LEU A 123 5.27 9.55 -8.13
C LEU A 123 4.32 10.35 -7.23
N THR A 124 3.04 10.34 -7.58
CA THR A 124 1.99 10.93 -6.76
C THR A 124 1.10 9.86 -6.15
N THR A 125 0.32 10.27 -5.16
CA THR A 125 -0.74 9.46 -4.55
C THR A 125 -1.75 8.90 -5.54
N HIS A 126 -1.85 9.48 -6.74
CA HIS A 126 -2.73 9.04 -7.82
C HIS A 126 -2.09 8.04 -8.79
N CYS A 127 -0.77 7.80 -8.70
CA CYS A 127 -0.06 6.85 -9.56
C CYS A 127 -0.32 5.37 -9.19
N ALA A 128 -0.91 5.13 -8.01
CA ALA A 128 -1.28 3.83 -7.47
C ALA A 128 -2.42 3.13 -8.25
N SER A 129 -3.14 3.84 -9.10
CA SER A 129 -4.26 3.29 -9.87
C SER A 129 -3.74 2.43 -11.02
N HIS A 130 -4.15 1.15 -11.06
CA HIS A 130 -4.13 0.15 -12.16
C HIS A 130 -3.39 -1.18 -11.89
N ILE A 131 -2.64 -1.31 -10.81
CA ILE A 131 -1.94 -2.57 -10.48
C ILE A 131 -2.91 -3.70 -10.06
N LYS A 132 -4.10 -3.35 -9.57
CA LYS A 132 -5.14 -4.31 -9.16
C LYS A 132 -5.46 -5.36 -10.24
N SER A 133 -5.41 -4.98 -11.52
CA SER A 133 -5.68 -5.90 -12.63
C SER A 133 -4.59 -6.96 -12.78
N TYR A 134 -3.31 -6.57 -12.66
CA TYR A 134 -2.18 -7.48 -12.86
C TYR A 134 -2.12 -8.56 -11.78
N TYR A 135 -2.26 -8.20 -10.49
CA TYR A 135 -2.23 -9.19 -9.41
C TYR A 135 -3.52 -10.00 -9.31
N SER A 136 -4.68 -9.45 -9.70
CA SER A 136 -5.93 -10.22 -9.81
C SER A 136 -5.90 -11.26 -10.94
N LEU A 137 -5.14 -11.02 -12.01
CA LEU A 137 -4.95 -11.97 -13.10
C LEU A 137 -3.81 -12.96 -12.79
N GLY A 138 -2.76 -12.48 -12.12
CA GLY A 138 -1.59 -13.27 -11.71
C GLY A 138 -1.80 -14.18 -10.50
N THR A 139 -2.89 -14.04 -9.74
CA THR A 139 -3.22 -14.94 -8.61
C THR A 139 -3.42 -16.41 -9.01
N ARG A 140 -3.61 -16.72 -10.30
CA ARG A 140 -3.57 -18.11 -10.79
C ARG A 140 -2.15 -18.68 -10.94
N GLU A 141 -1.15 -17.83 -11.09
CA GLU A 141 0.26 -18.24 -11.30
C GLU A 141 1.12 -18.07 -10.05
N LEU A 142 0.85 -17.06 -9.20
CA LEU A 142 1.61 -16.84 -7.96
C LEU A 142 1.26 -17.84 -6.83
N GLN A 143 0.13 -18.56 -6.93
CA GLN A 143 -0.12 -19.73 -6.06
C GLN A 143 0.83 -20.90 -6.33
N LYS A 144 1.50 -20.95 -7.50
CA LYS A 144 2.45 -22.01 -7.83
C LYS A 144 3.89 -21.73 -7.39
N LEU A 145 4.16 -20.54 -6.83
CA LEU A 145 5.49 -20.15 -6.32
C LEU A 145 5.58 -20.25 -4.80
N SER A 146 4.57 -20.84 -4.14
CA SER A 146 4.61 -21.21 -2.72
C SER A 146 4.55 -22.71 -2.47
N ASP A 147 4.83 -23.54 -3.49
CA ASP A 147 5.05 -24.98 -3.36
C ASP A 147 6.53 -25.31 -3.62
#